data_AF-A0A1J4NLK6-F1
#
_entry.id   AF-A0A1J4NLK6-F1
#
_cell.length_a   1.000
_cell.length_b   1.000
_cell.length_c   1.000
_cell.angle_alpha   90.00
_cell.angle_beta   90.00
_cell.angle_gamma   90.00
#
_symmetry.space_group_name_H-M   'P 1'
#
loop_
_entity.id
_entity.type
_entity.pdbx_description
1 polymer ?
#
loop_
_entity_poly.entity_id
_entity_poly.type
_entity_poly.pdbx_seq_one_letter_code
_entity_poly.pdbx_strand_id
1 'polypeptide(L)'
;MLIGSAELYLNHRVIRIGSTAPPEEVLALAGAPLVASRSHVQIAARAQVGLVRVRLWNRAGPAEGSVLFDGDLVLDDGAIGVGDILGVSRFVQNVGDPGVHHIRVAVDDPGIASRVDVVIDSGRDGQALTSVDGYPLPQFVVADNFNLGKSDELGLILSAHDMPHNRLAASFKVIKLASESDPFDRVEILREFRMRMVCEWLRWLAPAASADTVSVMAGYMSERLNGTATVGLDHASAELAADVLVRLSGEH
;
A
#
# COMPACT_ATOMS: atom_id res chain seq x y z
N MET A 1 1.96 -6.55 2.40
CA MET A 1 0.61 -6.04 2.61
C MET A 1 0.64 -4.81 3.47
N LEU A 2 -0.19 -3.81 3.16
CA LEU A 2 -0.38 -2.63 4.02
C LEU A 2 -0.98 -3.09 5.35
N ILE A 3 -0.28 -2.83 6.45
CA ILE A 3 -0.73 -3.20 7.81
C ILE A 3 -1.11 -1.98 8.66
N GLY A 4 -0.80 -0.77 8.17
CA GLY A 4 -1.14 0.46 8.87
C GLY A 4 -0.77 1.70 8.06
N SER A 5 -1.49 2.79 8.29
CA SER A 5 -1.18 4.10 7.74
C SER A 5 -1.57 5.18 8.74
N ALA A 6 -0.71 6.18 8.92
CA ALA A 6 -0.96 7.29 9.83
C ALA A 6 -0.48 8.61 9.22
N GLU A 7 -1.18 9.70 9.51
CA GLU A 7 -0.71 11.05 9.25
C GLU A 7 -0.21 11.64 10.57
N LEU A 8 1.10 11.90 10.65
CA LEU A 8 1.76 12.31 11.88
C LEU A 8 2.12 13.79 11.84
N TYR A 9 1.81 14.48 12.94
CA TYR A 9 2.39 15.78 13.23
C TYR A 9 3.78 15.57 13.84
N LEU A 10 4.78 16.30 13.35
CA LEU A 10 6.15 16.20 13.85
C LEU A 10 6.55 17.50 14.57
N ASN A 11 7.02 17.39 15.81
CA ASN A 11 7.51 18.55 16.56
C ASN A 11 8.86 19.08 16.04
N HIS A 12 9.71 18.20 15.54
CA HIS A 12 10.99 18.50 14.90
C HIS A 12 11.00 17.85 13.51
N ARG A 13 11.90 18.30 12.62
CA ARG A 13 12.06 17.81 11.23
C ARG A 13 12.61 16.39 11.12
N VAL A 14 12.21 15.52 12.05
CA VAL A 14 12.70 14.16 12.22
C VAL A 14 11.53 13.26 12.54
N ILE A 15 11.46 12.12 11.85
CA ILE A 15 10.61 11.01 12.21
C ILE A 15 11.48 9.82 12.62
N ARG A 16 11.14 9.20 13.75
CA ARG A 16 11.80 8.04 14.31
C ARG A 16 10.98 6.80 13.97
N ILE A 17 11.66 5.76 13.47
CA ILE A 17 11.11 4.47 13.07
C ILE A 17 11.95 3.39 13.76
N GLY A 18 11.34 2.38 14.38
CA GLY A 18 12.10 1.29 15.00
C GLY A 18 11.41 0.67 16.19
N SER A 19 12.18 0.21 17.17
CA SER A 19 11.68 -0.37 18.42
C SER A 19 10.74 0.61 19.17
N THR A 20 9.88 0.05 20.02
CA THR A 20 8.94 0.82 20.83
C THR A 20 9.60 1.50 22.04
N ALA A 21 10.75 0.99 22.48
CA ALA A 21 11.57 1.61 23.50
C ALA A 21 12.37 2.79 22.91
N PRO A 22 12.69 3.84 23.69
CA PRO A 22 13.59 4.89 23.22
C PRO A 22 14.95 4.34 22.78
N PRO A 23 15.64 4.96 21.81
CA PRO A 23 16.98 4.53 21.41
C PRO A 23 17.97 4.73 22.57
N GLU A 24 18.84 3.74 22.78
CA GLU A 24 19.92 3.81 23.78
C GLU A 24 21.00 4.83 23.38
N GLU A 25 21.22 4.98 22.07
CA GLU A 25 22.22 5.87 21.49
C GLU A 25 21.63 7.23 21.10
N VAL A 26 22.46 8.27 21.16
CA VAL A 26 22.11 9.59 20.63
C VAL A 26 22.23 9.55 19.11
N LEU A 27 21.08 9.49 18.44
CA LEU A 27 20.98 9.55 16.99
C LEU A 27 20.75 11.00 16.54
N ALA A 28 21.77 11.59 15.93
CA ALA A 28 21.72 12.93 15.37
C ALA A 28 21.88 12.88 13.85
N LEU A 29 20.97 13.50 13.12
CA LEU A 29 21.04 13.56 11.65
C LEU A 29 22.25 14.36 11.15
N ALA A 30 22.70 15.39 11.87
CA ALA A 30 23.84 16.24 11.50
C ALA A 30 23.79 16.77 10.04
N GLY A 31 22.57 17.03 9.52
CA GLY A 31 22.35 17.50 8.15
C GLY A 31 22.21 16.39 7.10
N ALA A 32 22.42 15.11 7.46
CA ALA A 32 22.13 13.98 6.61
C ALA A 32 20.61 13.69 6.55
N PRO A 33 20.11 13.04 5.48
CA PRO A 33 18.70 12.66 5.36
C PRO A 33 18.31 11.48 6.28
N LEU A 34 19.30 10.76 6.82
CA LEU A 34 19.12 9.54 7.61
C LEU A 34 20.25 9.40 8.64
N VAL A 35 19.92 8.87 9.82
CA VAL A 35 20.84 8.21 10.75
C VAL A 35 20.18 6.93 11.29
N ALA A 36 20.95 5.86 11.48
CA ALA A 36 20.43 4.58 11.94
C ALA A 36 21.30 4.00 13.06
N SER A 37 20.67 3.19 13.91
CA SER A 37 21.29 2.31 14.90
C SER A 37 20.75 0.89 14.72
N ARG A 38 21.11 -0.01 15.63
CA ARG A 38 20.63 -1.39 15.64
C ARG A 38 19.11 -1.53 15.77
N SER A 39 18.43 -0.59 16.41
CA SER A 39 16.98 -0.70 16.72
C SER A 39 16.15 0.44 16.15
N HIS A 40 16.78 1.47 15.58
CA HIS A 40 16.10 2.67 15.14
C HIS A 40 16.70 3.28 13.89
N VAL A 41 15.84 3.96 13.15
CA VAL A 41 16.14 4.82 12.02
C VAL A 41 15.50 6.17 12.32
N GLN A 42 16.25 7.24 12.16
CA GLN A 42 15.72 8.60 12.13
C GLN A 42 15.92 9.18 10.73
N ILE A 43 14.85 9.71 10.15
CA ILE A 43 14.91 10.34 8.82
C ILE A 43 14.44 11.78 8.90
N ALA A 44 15.03 12.62 8.04
CA ALA A 44 14.65 14.01 7.87
C ALA A 44 13.29 14.13 7.16
N ALA A 45 12.40 14.98 7.68
CA ALA A 45 11.03 15.15 7.17
C ALA A 45 10.53 16.59 7.30
N ARG A 46 9.43 16.94 6.60
CA ARG A 46 8.89 18.31 6.48
C ARG A 46 8.16 18.89 7.72
N ALA A 47 8.67 18.66 8.93
CA ALA A 47 7.97 19.09 10.13
C ALA A 47 7.58 20.58 10.12
N GLN A 48 6.44 20.86 10.77
CA GLN A 48 5.83 22.19 10.91
C GLN A 48 5.33 22.83 9.60
N VAL A 49 5.49 22.16 8.45
CA VAL A 49 4.89 22.58 7.16
C VAL A 49 3.58 21.83 6.88
N GLY A 50 3.45 20.60 7.37
CA GLY A 50 2.24 19.78 7.27
C GLY A 50 2.42 18.41 7.90
N LEU A 51 1.37 17.59 7.86
CA LEU A 51 1.43 16.20 8.32
C LEU A 51 2.35 15.37 7.41
N VAL A 52 3.03 14.39 8.00
CA VAL A 52 3.82 13.40 7.28
C VAL A 52 3.05 12.09 7.27
N ARG A 53 2.75 11.57 6.08
CA ARG A 53 2.06 10.29 5.94
C ARG A 53 3.07 9.16 6.02
N VAL A 54 2.84 8.22 6.93
CA VAL A 54 3.61 6.99 7.03
C VAL A 54 2.72 5.81 6.73
N ARG A 55 3.18 4.90 5.88
CA ARG A 55 2.55 3.62 5.62
C ARG A 55 3.49 2.50 6.06
N LEU A 56 2.94 1.55 6.81
CA LEU A 56 3.63 0.35 7.25
C LEU A 56 3.15 -0.83 6.43
N TRP A 57 4.10 -1.60 5.91
CA TRP A 57 3.85 -2.75 5.05
C TRP A 57 4.57 -3.97 5.61
N ASN A 58 3.92 -5.14 5.58
CA ASN A 58 4.52 -6.41 6.00
C ASN A 58 4.66 -7.37 4.82
N ARG A 59 5.85 -7.91 4.59
CA ARG A 59 6.24 -8.85 3.52
C ARG A 59 6.06 -8.37 2.08
N ALA A 60 5.28 -7.33 1.82
CA ALA A 60 5.12 -6.77 0.48
C ALA A 60 4.73 -5.29 0.54
N GLY A 61 5.34 -4.45 -0.30
CA GLY A 61 5.07 -3.01 -0.33
C GLY A 61 5.61 -2.34 -1.59
N PRO A 62 5.36 -1.04 -1.76
CA PRO A 62 5.80 -0.30 -2.94
C PRO A 62 7.33 -0.36 -3.12
N ALA A 63 7.80 -0.58 -4.34
CA ALA A 63 9.22 -0.50 -4.68
C ALA A 63 9.68 0.93 -4.99
N GLU A 64 8.75 1.86 -5.21
CA GLU A 64 9.03 3.24 -5.61
C GLU A 64 9.57 4.12 -4.46
N GLY A 65 10.04 5.32 -4.81
CA GLY A 65 10.59 6.30 -3.89
C GLY A 65 12.11 6.21 -3.74
N SER A 66 12.67 7.18 -3.04
CA SER A 66 14.09 7.20 -2.67
C SER A 66 14.30 6.33 -1.44
N VAL A 67 14.96 5.19 -1.59
CA VAL A 67 15.32 4.31 -0.46
C VAL A 67 16.40 4.99 0.37
N LEU A 68 16.07 5.34 1.61
CA LEU A 68 17.05 5.88 2.56
C LEU A 68 17.70 4.77 3.37
N PHE A 69 16.91 3.79 3.81
CA PHE A 69 17.38 2.68 4.64
C PHE A 69 16.90 1.36 4.07
N ASP A 70 17.79 0.37 4.05
CA ASP A 70 17.53 -1.01 3.66
C ASP A 70 18.49 -1.88 4.48
N GLY A 71 17.99 -2.44 5.57
CA GLY A 71 18.81 -3.11 6.57
C GLY A 71 18.01 -3.63 7.73
N ASP A 72 18.70 -4.25 8.69
CA ASP A 72 18.04 -4.98 9.77
C ASP A 72 17.88 -4.10 11.02
N LEU A 73 16.70 -4.15 11.63
CA LEU A 73 16.42 -3.56 12.94
C LEU A 73 16.00 -4.63 13.94
N VAL A 74 16.39 -4.45 15.20
CA VAL A 74 15.91 -5.27 16.32
C VAL A 74 14.65 -4.66 16.91
N LEU A 75 13.56 -5.43 16.89
CA LEU A 75 12.27 -5.12 17.50
C LEU A 75 12.04 -6.07 18.69
N ASP A 76 12.43 -5.66 19.89
CA ASP A 76 12.47 -6.50 21.09
C ASP A 76 11.10 -7.00 21.59
N ASP A 77 10.02 -6.33 21.18
CA ASP A 77 8.64 -6.69 21.51
C ASP A 77 7.83 -7.15 20.29
N GLY A 78 8.47 -7.31 19.12
CA GLY A 78 7.80 -7.69 17.88
C GLY A 78 6.86 -6.60 17.33
N ALA A 79 7.03 -5.35 17.79
CA ALA A 79 6.28 -4.20 17.32
C ALA A 79 7.21 -3.12 16.76
N ILE A 80 6.71 -2.40 15.76
CA ILE A 80 7.38 -1.25 15.19
C ILE A 80 6.67 0.03 15.62
N GLY A 81 7.42 0.98 16.14
CA GLY A 81 6.99 2.33 16.45
C GLY A 81 7.41 3.31 15.36
N VAL A 82 6.50 4.23 15.03
CA VAL A 82 6.79 5.41 14.24
C VAL A 82 6.27 6.65 14.95
N GLY A 83 7.09 7.70 15.05
CA GLY A 83 6.65 8.92 15.71
C GLY A 83 7.68 10.04 15.64
N ASP A 84 7.33 11.16 16.27
CA ASP A 84 8.28 12.25 16.44
C ASP A 84 9.34 11.94 17.53
N ILE A 85 10.37 12.78 17.60
CA ILE A 85 11.53 12.54 18.47
C ILE A 85 11.23 12.65 19.97
N LEU A 86 10.18 13.40 20.35
CA LEU A 86 9.72 13.56 21.74
C LEU A 86 8.59 12.57 22.11
N GLY A 87 8.09 11.79 21.14
CA GLY A 87 7.03 10.79 21.34
C GLY A 87 5.63 11.35 21.55
N VAL A 88 5.37 12.60 21.15
CA VAL A 88 4.04 13.24 21.32
C VAL A 88 3.02 12.66 20.35
N SER A 89 3.41 12.51 19.09
CA SER A 89 2.69 11.82 18.03
C SER A 89 3.37 10.50 17.75
N ARG A 90 2.62 9.41 17.93
CA ARG A 90 3.15 8.05 17.83
C ARG A 90 2.12 7.11 17.25
N PHE A 91 2.58 6.23 16.38
CA PHE A 91 1.84 5.11 15.80
C PHE A 91 2.65 3.83 16.03
N VAL A 92 2.01 2.78 16.54
CA VAL A 92 2.67 1.50 16.85
C VAL A 92 1.87 0.38 16.21
N GLN A 93 2.56 -0.57 15.60
CA GLN A 93 1.96 -1.72 14.95
C GLN A 93 2.72 -2.99 15.32
N ASN A 94 1.99 -4.07 15.66
CA ASN A 94 2.58 -5.39 15.84
C ASN A 94 2.94 -5.98 14.48
N VAL A 95 4.16 -6.52 14.34
CA VAL A 95 4.69 -7.01 13.07
C VAL A 95 5.04 -8.50 13.08
N GLY A 96 5.05 -9.11 14.26
CA GLY A 96 5.23 -10.55 14.43
C GLY A 96 5.90 -10.90 15.74
N ASP A 97 6.78 -11.89 15.68
CA ASP A 97 7.59 -12.30 16.83
C ASP A 97 8.68 -11.27 17.11
N PRO A 98 9.09 -11.11 18.38
CA PRO A 98 10.28 -10.34 18.74
C PRO A 98 11.53 -10.82 18.00
N GLY A 99 12.40 -9.88 17.60
CA GLY A 99 13.70 -10.21 17.04
C GLY A 99 14.19 -9.25 15.96
N VAL A 100 15.02 -9.80 15.07
CA VAL A 100 15.60 -9.06 13.93
C VAL A 100 14.60 -9.08 12.78
N HIS A 101 14.25 -7.90 12.28
CA HIS A 101 13.42 -7.72 11.10
C HIS A 101 14.20 -6.94 10.04
N HIS A 102 13.99 -7.32 8.79
CA HIS A 102 14.54 -6.56 7.67
C HIS A 102 13.61 -5.38 7.37
N ILE A 103 14.14 -4.16 7.33
CA ILE A 103 13.36 -2.93 7.17
C ILE A 103 13.88 -2.13 5.98
N ARG A 104 12.96 -1.84 5.06
CA ARG A 104 13.17 -0.93 3.93
C ARG A 104 12.36 0.35 4.14
N VAL A 105 13.03 1.50 4.17
CA VAL A 105 12.42 2.82 4.31
C VAL A 105 12.63 3.62 3.03
N ALA A 106 11.54 3.91 2.33
CA ALA A 106 11.51 4.74 1.14
C ALA A 106 10.74 6.04 1.40
N VAL A 107 11.20 7.15 0.80
CA VAL A 107 10.57 8.47 0.93
C VAL A 107 10.33 9.11 -0.43
N ASP A 108 9.40 10.07 -0.48
CA ASP A 108 9.16 10.84 -1.69
C ASP A 108 10.23 11.91 -1.97
N ASP A 109 10.76 12.56 -0.93
CA ASP A 109 11.81 13.58 -1.06
C ASP A 109 12.83 13.50 0.10
N PRO A 110 14.08 13.04 -0.15
CA PRO A 110 15.13 12.99 0.86
C PRO A 110 15.41 14.35 1.51
N GLY A 111 15.28 14.45 2.84
CA GLY A 111 15.54 15.68 3.59
C GLY A 111 14.30 16.47 3.97
N ILE A 112 13.23 16.38 3.17
CA ILE A 112 11.94 17.08 3.40
C ILE A 112 10.74 16.17 3.15
N ALA A 113 10.90 14.87 3.41
CA ALA A 113 9.90 13.85 3.12
C ALA A 113 8.51 14.21 3.65
N SER A 114 7.51 14.03 2.79
CA SER A 114 6.08 14.17 3.12
C SER A 114 5.37 12.83 3.22
N ARG A 115 5.93 11.82 2.55
CA ARG A 115 5.44 10.44 2.52
C ARG A 115 6.60 9.51 2.82
N VAL A 116 6.34 8.55 3.70
CA VAL A 116 7.30 7.54 4.14
C VAL A 116 6.63 6.17 4.01
N ASP A 117 7.27 5.27 3.27
CA ASP A 117 6.89 3.87 3.20
C ASP A 117 7.91 3.04 3.97
N VAL A 118 7.44 2.28 4.95
CA VAL A 118 8.25 1.34 5.72
C VAL A 118 7.77 -0.07 5.39
N VAL A 119 8.62 -0.82 4.70
CA VAL A 119 8.34 -2.21 4.33
C VAL A 119 9.17 -3.14 5.19
N ILE A 120 8.49 -4.08 5.83
CA ILE A 120 9.01 -4.99 6.84
C ILE A 120 9.08 -6.37 6.23
N ASP A 121 10.23 -7.04 6.37
CA ASP A 121 10.49 -8.40 5.91
C ASP A 121 10.11 -8.64 4.44
N SER A 122 10.37 -7.68 3.56
CA SER A 122 10.19 -7.85 2.10
C SER A 122 11.41 -8.45 1.43
N GLY A 123 11.22 -8.88 0.17
CA GLY A 123 12.33 -9.13 -0.74
C GLY A 123 12.96 -7.82 -1.23
N ARG A 124 13.96 -7.95 -2.10
CA ARG A 124 14.75 -6.81 -2.61
C ARG A 124 14.38 -6.42 -4.03
N ASP A 125 13.95 -7.39 -4.82
CA ASP A 125 13.69 -7.19 -6.23
C ASP A 125 12.28 -6.64 -6.46
N GLY A 126 12.19 -5.66 -7.37
CA GLY A 126 10.92 -5.13 -7.82
C GLY A 126 10.17 -6.14 -8.67
N GLN A 127 8.98 -6.51 -8.24
CA GLN A 127 8.05 -7.37 -8.97
C GLN A 127 6.90 -6.54 -9.56
N ALA A 128 6.55 -6.84 -10.81
CA ALA A 128 5.35 -6.28 -11.42
C ALA A 128 4.11 -7.01 -10.90
N LEU A 129 3.06 -6.24 -10.57
CA LEU A 129 1.73 -6.79 -10.32
C LEU A 129 1.02 -7.06 -11.66
N THR A 130 -0.04 -7.86 -11.59
CA THR A 130 -1.00 -8.02 -12.69
C THR A 130 -1.48 -6.63 -13.12
N SER A 131 -1.28 -6.32 -14.40
CA SER A 131 -1.74 -5.09 -15.05
C SER A 131 -2.35 -5.42 -16.41
N VAL A 132 -3.00 -4.44 -17.04
CA VAL A 132 -3.53 -4.59 -18.39
C VAL A 132 -2.58 -3.92 -19.39
N ASP A 133 -2.49 -4.47 -20.60
CA ASP A 133 -1.62 -3.96 -21.66
C ASP A 133 -1.81 -2.45 -21.90
N GLY A 134 -0.70 -1.71 -21.97
CA GLY A 134 -0.70 -0.24 -22.14
C GLY A 134 -0.97 0.56 -20.86
N TYR A 135 -1.33 -0.09 -19.76
CA TYR A 135 -1.63 0.56 -18.48
C TYR A 135 -0.85 -0.10 -17.32
N PRO A 136 0.49 0.06 -17.29
CA PRO A 136 1.32 -0.54 -16.26
C PRO A 136 1.01 0.03 -14.88
N LEU A 137 1.40 -0.72 -13.84
CA LEU A 137 1.37 -0.29 -12.45
C LEU A 137 2.80 -0.15 -11.89
N PRO A 138 2.96 0.66 -10.82
CA PRO A 138 4.15 0.65 -9.98
C PRO A 138 4.63 -0.76 -9.60
N GLN A 139 5.95 -0.92 -9.49
CA GLN A 139 6.53 -2.16 -8.97
C GLN A 139 6.38 -2.25 -7.44
N PHE A 140 6.37 -3.49 -6.95
CA PHE A 140 6.29 -3.82 -5.54
C PHE A 140 7.44 -4.75 -5.16
N VAL A 141 8.00 -4.58 -3.96
CA VAL A 141 8.87 -5.59 -3.35
C VAL A 141 8.00 -6.60 -2.61
N VAL A 142 8.29 -7.89 -2.77
CA VAL A 142 7.55 -9.00 -2.16
C VAL A 142 8.57 -9.99 -1.58
N ALA A 143 8.33 -10.50 -0.38
CA ALA A 143 9.21 -11.48 0.26
C ALA A 143 9.28 -12.78 -0.54
N ASP A 144 10.49 -13.34 -0.69
CA ASP A 144 10.75 -14.52 -1.52
C ASP A 144 9.96 -15.76 -1.06
N ASN A 145 9.66 -15.86 0.24
CA ASN A 145 8.89 -16.93 0.85
C ASN A 145 7.40 -16.59 1.03
N PHE A 146 6.92 -15.51 0.41
CA PHE A 146 5.55 -15.06 0.53
C PHE A 146 4.80 -15.26 -0.80
N ASN A 147 3.84 -16.17 -0.79
CA ASN A 147 2.94 -16.35 -1.92
C ASN A 147 1.88 -15.26 -1.93
N LEU A 148 2.00 -14.31 -2.86
CA LEU A 148 1.02 -13.23 -3.03
C LEU A 148 -0.25 -13.79 -3.69
N GLY A 149 -1.26 -14.09 -2.86
CA GLY A 149 -2.57 -14.53 -3.35
C GLY A 149 -3.30 -13.42 -4.13
N LYS A 150 -4.31 -13.78 -4.94
CA LYS A 150 -5.03 -12.80 -5.78
C LYS A 150 -5.74 -11.70 -4.99
N SER A 151 -6.23 -12.00 -3.79
CA SER A 151 -6.82 -10.98 -2.90
C SER A 151 -5.77 -10.05 -2.31
N ASP A 152 -4.58 -10.57 -2.01
CA ASP A 152 -3.47 -9.77 -1.51
C ASP A 152 -2.92 -8.87 -2.62
N GLU A 153 -2.75 -9.42 -3.83
CA GLU A 153 -2.39 -8.66 -5.02
C GLU A 153 -3.40 -7.53 -5.29
N LEU A 154 -4.70 -7.82 -5.22
CA LEU A 154 -5.74 -6.80 -5.33
C LEU A 154 -5.60 -5.72 -4.26
N GLY A 155 -5.31 -6.11 -3.01
CA GLY A 155 -5.05 -5.16 -1.93
C GLY A 155 -3.86 -4.24 -2.20
N LEU A 156 -2.79 -4.75 -2.83
CA LEU A 156 -1.66 -3.93 -3.27
C LEU A 156 -2.05 -2.98 -4.41
N ILE A 157 -2.81 -3.45 -5.41
CA ILE A 157 -3.30 -2.62 -6.51
C ILE A 157 -4.17 -1.46 -5.99
N LEU A 158 -5.04 -1.71 -5.00
CA LEU A 158 -5.96 -0.73 -4.43
C LEU A 158 -5.34 0.12 -3.29
N SER A 159 -4.05 -0.05 -3.00
CA SER A 159 -3.39 0.62 -1.87
C SER A 159 -3.06 2.11 -2.08
N ALA A 160 -3.27 2.61 -3.30
CA ALA A 160 -3.05 4.01 -3.68
C ALA A 160 -4.07 4.47 -4.74
N HIS A 161 -4.06 5.76 -5.04
CA HIS A 161 -5.09 6.46 -5.85
C HIS A 161 -4.53 7.18 -7.08
N ASP A 162 -3.21 7.14 -7.25
CA ASP A 162 -2.56 7.47 -8.51
C ASP A 162 -3.03 6.54 -9.61
N MET A 163 -3.07 7.02 -10.85
CA MET A 163 -3.39 6.21 -12.03
C MET A 163 -4.71 5.42 -11.86
N PRO A 164 -5.84 6.09 -11.50
CA PRO A 164 -7.07 5.41 -11.10
C PRO A 164 -7.61 4.45 -12.17
N HIS A 165 -7.51 4.83 -13.45
CA HIS A 165 -7.86 3.95 -14.57
C HIS A 165 -7.04 2.65 -14.55
N ASN A 166 -5.71 2.74 -14.47
CA ASN A 166 -4.81 1.57 -14.50
C ASN A 166 -5.09 0.62 -13.34
N ARG A 167 -5.26 1.16 -12.12
CA ARG A 167 -5.53 0.37 -10.92
C ARG A 167 -6.88 -0.34 -10.99
N LEU A 168 -7.90 0.34 -11.48
CA LEU A 168 -9.23 -0.24 -11.63
C LEU A 168 -9.26 -1.32 -12.71
N ALA A 169 -8.63 -1.07 -13.86
CA ALA A 169 -8.53 -2.06 -14.94
C ALA A 169 -7.76 -3.32 -14.49
N ALA A 170 -6.63 -3.14 -13.80
CA ALA A 170 -5.87 -4.24 -13.22
C ALA A 170 -6.68 -5.03 -12.19
N SER A 171 -7.49 -4.34 -11.37
CA SER A 171 -8.37 -4.97 -10.38
C SER A 171 -9.41 -5.88 -11.03
N PHE A 172 -10.04 -5.44 -12.13
CA PHE A 172 -10.97 -6.24 -12.90
C PHE A 172 -10.32 -7.49 -13.51
N LYS A 173 -9.13 -7.33 -14.11
CA LYS A 173 -8.33 -8.46 -14.61
C LYS A 173 -8.01 -9.45 -13.50
N VAL A 174 -7.55 -8.98 -12.33
CA VAL A 174 -7.25 -9.85 -11.17
C VAL A 174 -8.49 -10.59 -10.69
N ILE A 175 -9.64 -9.91 -10.55
CA ILE A 175 -10.90 -10.54 -10.12
C ILE A 175 -11.34 -11.62 -11.10
N LYS A 176 -11.23 -11.37 -12.41
CA LYS A 176 -11.57 -12.36 -13.44
C LYS A 176 -10.65 -13.57 -13.38
N LEU A 177 -9.34 -13.35 -13.40
CA LEU A 177 -8.36 -14.44 -13.33
C LEU A 177 -8.47 -15.24 -12.04
N ALA A 178 -8.74 -14.58 -10.91
CA ALA A 178 -8.95 -15.26 -9.64
C ALA A 178 -10.15 -16.22 -9.70
N SER A 179 -11.26 -15.81 -10.32
CA SER A 179 -12.45 -16.66 -10.42
C SER A 179 -12.26 -17.94 -11.24
N GLU A 180 -11.22 -18.01 -12.09
CA GLU A 180 -10.87 -19.22 -12.84
C GLU A 180 -10.02 -20.20 -12.00
N SER A 181 -9.33 -19.69 -10.98
CA SER A 181 -8.41 -20.47 -10.13
C SER A 181 -8.93 -20.76 -8.71
N ASP A 182 -9.94 -20.02 -8.26
CA ASP A 182 -10.48 -20.14 -6.91
C ASP A 182 -11.17 -21.50 -6.71
N PRO A 183 -11.22 -22.02 -5.46
CA PRO A 183 -12.01 -23.19 -5.13
C PRO A 183 -13.48 -22.99 -5.51
N PHE A 184 -14.07 -23.99 -6.18
CA PHE A 184 -15.43 -23.90 -6.72
C PHE A 184 -16.49 -23.56 -5.65
N ASP A 185 -16.32 -24.08 -4.43
CA ASP A 185 -17.21 -23.81 -3.29
C ASP A 185 -17.04 -22.40 -2.68
N ARG A 186 -16.00 -21.66 -3.09
CA ARG A 186 -15.66 -20.34 -2.55
C ARG A 186 -15.62 -19.23 -3.57
N VAL A 187 -15.71 -19.52 -4.87
CA VAL A 187 -15.51 -18.56 -5.96
C VAL A 187 -16.40 -17.32 -5.82
N GLU A 188 -17.70 -17.50 -5.57
CA GLU A 188 -18.63 -16.37 -5.43
C GLU A 188 -18.36 -15.55 -4.18
N ILE A 189 -18.06 -16.19 -3.06
CA ILE A 189 -17.72 -15.51 -1.79
C ILE A 189 -16.45 -14.67 -1.94
N LEU A 190 -15.42 -15.23 -2.56
CA LEU A 190 -14.14 -14.53 -2.77
C LEU A 190 -14.28 -13.41 -3.80
N ARG A 191 -15.06 -13.63 -4.87
CA ARG A 191 -15.37 -12.58 -5.84
C ARG A 191 -16.13 -11.43 -5.20
N GLU A 192 -17.17 -11.71 -4.42
CA GLU A 192 -17.95 -10.67 -3.74
C GLU A 192 -17.06 -9.86 -2.79
N PHE A 193 -16.22 -10.53 -2.00
CA PHE A 193 -15.23 -9.87 -1.14
C PHE A 193 -14.31 -8.93 -1.93
N ARG A 194 -13.74 -9.39 -3.05
CA ARG A 194 -12.87 -8.57 -3.90
C ARG A 194 -13.62 -7.40 -4.55
N MET A 195 -14.87 -7.60 -4.96
CA MET A 195 -15.70 -6.53 -5.49
C MET A 195 -16.00 -5.47 -4.44
N ARG A 196 -16.24 -5.86 -3.18
CA ARG A 196 -16.37 -4.92 -2.06
C ARG A 196 -15.09 -4.09 -1.87
N MET A 197 -13.90 -4.69 -1.98
CA MET A 197 -12.64 -3.93 -1.92
C MET A 197 -12.57 -2.85 -3.01
N VAL A 198 -12.96 -3.18 -4.25
CA VAL A 198 -13.04 -2.20 -5.35
C VAL A 198 -14.04 -1.09 -5.03
N CYS A 199 -15.22 -1.45 -4.52
CA CYS A 199 -16.25 -0.48 -4.15
C CYS A 199 -15.76 0.51 -3.07
N GLU A 200 -15.11 0.01 -2.01
CA GLU A 200 -14.53 0.85 -0.96
C GLU A 200 -13.48 1.81 -1.52
N TRP A 201 -12.63 1.32 -2.42
CA TRP A 201 -11.63 2.14 -3.09
C TRP A 201 -12.26 3.22 -3.99
N LEU A 202 -13.33 2.90 -4.72
CA LEU A 202 -14.08 3.87 -5.52
C LEU A 202 -14.73 4.96 -4.67
N ARG A 203 -15.26 4.62 -3.48
CA ARG A 203 -15.78 5.63 -2.53
C ARG A 203 -14.69 6.56 -2.01
N TRP A 204 -13.44 6.11 -1.96
CA TRP A 204 -12.32 6.98 -1.63
C TRP A 204 -11.96 7.92 -2.79
N LEU A 205 -11.99 7.43 -4.04
CA LEU A 205 -11.79 8.28 -5.23
C LEU A 205 -12.89 9.34 -5.40
N ALA A 206 -14.13 8.99 -5.10
CA ALA A 206 -15.29 9.87 -5.20
C ALA A 206 -16.02 9.98 -3.85
N PRO A 207 -15.54 10.82 -2.91
CA PRO A 207 -16.10 10.91 -1.56
C PRO A 207 -17.58 11.29 -1.49
N ALA A 208 -18.11 11.90 -2.56
CA ALA A 208 -19.53 12.24 -2.68
C ALA A 208 -20.42 11.05 -3.08
N ALA A 209 -19.85 9.95 -3.57
CA ALA A 209 -20.61 8.77 -3.95
C ALA A 209 -21.12 8.04 -2.70
N SER A 210 -22.44 7.81 -2.65
CA SER A 210 -23.05 7.07 -1.55
C SER A 210 -22.67 5.58 -1.61
N ALA A 211 -22.77 4.89 -0.47
CA ALA A 211 -22.59 3.44 -0.42
C ALA A 211 -23.56 2.72 -1.36
N ASP A 212 -24.80 3.19 -1.46
CA ASP A 212 -25.83 2.62 -2.34
C ASP A 212 -25.46 2.80 -3.82
N THR A 213 -24.97 3.99 -4.19
CA THR A 213 -24.51 4.27 -5.56
C THR A 213 -23.42 3.30 -5.99
N VAL A 214 -22.41 3.10 -5.14
CA VAL A 214 -21.30 2.19 -5.46
C VAL A 214 -21.74 0.72 -5.39
N SER A 215 -22.66 0.37 -4.51
CA SER A 215 -23.25 -0.98 -4.44
C SER A 215 -24.01 -1.35 -5.72
N VAL A 216 -24.82 -0.45 -6.27
CA VAL A 216 -25.48 -0.65 -7.58
C VAL A 216 -24.45 -0.85 -8.69
N MET A 217 -23.36 -0.07 -8.66
CA MET A 217 -22.27 -0.20 -9.61
C MET A 217 -21.52 -1.53 -9.47
N ALA A 218 -21.47 -2.12 -8.28
CA ALA A 218 -20.90 -3.45 -8.05
C ALA A 218 -21.59 -4.54 -8.87
N GLY A 219 -22.93 -4.49 -8.96
CA GLY A 219 -23.72 -5.39 -9.81
C GLY A 219 -23.35 -5.23 -11.28
N TYR A 220 -23.34 -3.99 -11.78
CA TYR A 220 -22.93 -3.68 -13.15
C TYR A 220 -21.51 -4.18 -13.49
N MET A 221 -20.53 -3.90 -12.61
CA MET A 221 -19.14 -4.35 -12.79
C MET A 221 -19.05 -5.88 -12.82
N SER A 222 -19.78 -6.56 -11.91
CA SER A 222 -19.79 -8.02 -11.82
C SER A 222 -20.41 -8.68 -13.06
N GLU A 223 -21.54 -8.15 -13.54
CA GLU A 223 -22.21 -8.64 -14.76
C GLU A 223 -21.31 -8.50 -15.99
N ARG A 224 -20.68 -7.32 -16.17
CA ARG A 224 -19.74 -7.07 -17.28
C ARG A 224 -18.54 -8.02 -17.22
N LEU A 225 -17.96 -8.24 -16.04
CA LEU A 225 -16.85 -9.18 -15.87
C LEU A 225 -17.24 -10.64 -16.13
N ASN A 226 -18.45 -11.04 -15.75
CA ASN A 226 -18.96 -12.38 -16.01
C ASN A 226 -19.09 -12.67 -17.51
N GLY A 227 -19.60 -11.71 -18.28
CA GLY A 227 -19.71 -11.84 -19.74
C GLY A 227 -18.39 -11.78 -20.50
N THR A 228 -17.28 -11.42 -19.82
CA THR A 228 -15.98 -11.23 -20.47
C THR A 228 -15.20 -12.54 -20.55
N ALA A 229 -14.72 -12.90 -21.75
CA ALA A 229 -13.81 -14.02 -21.95
C ALA A 229 -12.36 -13.65 -21.55
N THR A 230 -11.54 -14.64 -21.23
CA THR A 230 -10.12 -14.43 -20.90
C THR A 230 -9.33 -13.89 -22.10
N VAL A 231 -9.73 -14.28 -23.32
CA VAL A 231 -9.21 -13.69 -24.57
C VAL A 231 -9.73 -12.27 -24.71
N GLY A 232 -8.83 -11.28 -24.78
CA GLY A 232 -9.19 -9.86 -24.84
C GLY A 232 -9.51 -9.23 -23.48
N LEU A 233 -9.22 -9.93 -22.37
CA LEU A 233 -9.51 -9.46 -21.01
C LEU A 233 -8.88 -8.10 -20.69
N ASP A 234 -7.69 -7.82 -21.21
CA ASP A 234 -6.98 -6.56 -20.97
C ASP A 234 -7.75 -5.36 -21.53
N HIS A 235 -8.19 -5.48 -22.79
CA HIS A 235 -9.00 -4.45 -23.44
C HIS A 235 -10.34 -4.28 -22.74
N ALA A 236 -11.06 -5.38 -22.46
CA ALA A 236 -12.35 -5.34 -21.78
C ALA A 236 -12.26 -4.76 -20.36
N SER A 237 -11.17 -5.05 -19.63
CA SER A 237 -10.93 -4.50 -18.29
C SER A 237 -10.62 -3.01 -18.33
N ALA A 238 -9.86 -2.55 -19.32
CA ALA A 238 -9.59 -1.13 -19.54
C ALA A 238 -10.88 -0.37 -19.92
N GLU A 239 -11.69 -0.89 -20.85
CA GLU A 239 -12.97 -0.29 -21.21
C GLU A 239 -13.93 -0.22 -20.03
N LEU A 240 -14.05 -1.31 -19.26
CA LEU A 240 -14.90 -1.31 -18.06
C LEU A 240 -14.42 -0.28 -17.02
N ALA A 241 -13.11 -0.12 -16.85
CA ALA A 241 -12.55 0.88 -15.95
C ALA A 241 -12.89 2.31 -16.40
N ALA A 242 -12.76 2.61 -17.69
CA ALA A 242 -13.17 3.89 -18.25
C ALA A 242 -14.68 4.15 -18.05
N ASP A 243 -15.53 3.18 -18.38
CA ASP A 243 -16.99 3.26 -18.20
C ASP A 243 -17.37 3.56 -16.73
N VAL A 244 -16.73 2.87 -15.79
CA VAL A 244 -16.99 3.03 -14.36
C VAL A 244 -16.57 4.42 -13.88
N LEU A 245 -15.37 4.89 -14.25
CA LEU A 245 -14.89 6.22 -13.86
C LEU A 245 -15.76 7.36 -14.41
N VAL A 246 -16.25 7.25 -15.64
CA VAL A 246 -17.20 8.21 -16.23
C VAL A 246 -18.50 8.24 -15.42
N ARG A 247 -19.08 7.07 -15.13
CA ARG A 247 -20.31 6.95 -14.32
C ARG A 247 -20.14 7.52 -12.91
N LEU A 248 -18.97 7.33 -12.29
CA LEU A 248 -18.64 7.90 -10.98
C LEU A 248 -18.56 9.43 -10.99
N SER A 249 -18.15 10.02 -12.11
CA SER A 249 -17.95 11.46 -12.23
C SER A 249 -19.26 12.23 -12.45
N GLY A 250 -20.37 11.54 -12.70
CA GLY A 250 -21.67 12.15 -12.97
C GLY A 250 -21.80 12.79 -14.36
N GLU A 251 -20.84 12.54 -15.26
CA GLU A 251 -20.90 12.98 -16.65
C GLU A 251 -21.75 11.98 -17.44
N HIS A 252 -22.98 12.40 -17.78
CA HIS A 252 -23.90 11.73 -18.68
C HIS A 252 -24.33 12.68 -19.80
#